data_AF-A0A6P0W3W9-F1
#
_entry.id   AF-A0A6P0W3W9-F1
#
_cell.length_a   1.000
_cell.length_b   1.000
_cell.length_c   1.000
_cell.angle_alpha   90.00
_cell.angle_beta   90.00
_cell.angle_gamma   90.00
#
_symmetry.space_group_name_H-M   'P 1'
#
loop_
_entity.id
_entity.type
_entity.pdbx_description
1 polymer ?
#
loop_
_entity_poly.entity_id
_entity_poly.type
_entity_poly.pdbx_seq_one_letter_code
_entity_poly.pdbx_strand_id
1 'polypeptide(L)'
;MSFSVLLNNDNHTDLLSMSKQRKPRGVSASPEGLKLLKDAKASGIYDEGKSLTFDRLAERANEISDRTVKRFFKGKPVDLDSAIAIIKALNLKPEDVLFSEESLLSESIEQIQAKDTGDSERAGEFIKGIETGLSKFEKRKEASLEAMEWLKANQKALSQEAAEAALRKHYEQNQNNVDTDYSGDIEVFSKEIRKYLKLIYFCLDVRSWDLMDRAIKELKIPVNRDLQLYVDALDFIKNQKVSIRFAPEEAKYLTLCLNYLIKIIPIRC
;
A
#
# COMPACT_ATOMS: atom_id res chain seq x y z
N MET A 1 -49.06 -37.93 -45.56
CA MET A 1 -48.43 -36.78 -44.89
C MET A 1 -48.56 -37.01 -43.38
N SER A 2 -47.51 -37.54 -42.76
CA SER A 2 -47.44 -37.78 -41.31
C SER A 2 -46.02 -37.56 -40.82
N PHE A 3 -45.94 -36.94 -39.65
CA PHE A 3 -44.78 -36.58 -38.83
C PHE A 3 -43.80 -37.73 -38.56
N SER A 4 -42.49 -37.44 -38.50
CA SER A 4 -41.71 -37.51 -37.24
C SER A 4 -40.22 -37.15 -37.41
N VAL A 5 -39.82 -36.14 -36.62
CA VAL A 5 -38.62 -36.05 -35.77
C VAL A 5 -37.25 -36.35 -36.39
N LEU A 6 -36.45 -35.29 -36.57
CA LEU A 6 -35.00 -35.32 -36.32
C LEU A 6 -34.59 -34.12 -35.46
N LEU A 7 -33.78 -34.42 -34.45
CA LEU A 7 -33.35 -33.59 -33.34
C LEU A 7 -32.40 -32.47 -33.81
N ASN A 8 -32.73 -31.23 -33.43
CA ASN A 8 -31.82 -30.09 -33.49
C ASN A 8 -30.92 -30.09 -32.26
N ASN A 9 -29.64 -30.39 -32.46
CA ASN A 9 -28.54 -29.89 -31.66
C ASN A 9 -27.62 -29.17 -32.63
N ASP A 10 -27.40 -27.86 -32.44
CA ASP A 10 -26.07 -27.27 -32.43
C ASP A 10 -26.13 -25.76 -32.21
N ASN A 11 -25.64 -25.37 -31.04
CA ASN A 11 -24.74 -24.25 -30.80
C ASN A 11 -25.16 -22.85 -31.27
N HIS A 12 -25.99 -22.21 -30.45
CA HIS A 12 -26.02 -20.75 -30.35
C HIS A 12 -25.35 -20.33 -29.04
N THR A 13 -24.05 -20.07 -29.08
CA THR A 13 -23.32 -19.32 -28.04
C THR A 13 -22.33 -18.37 -28.71
N ASP A 14 -22.89 -17.36 -29.37
CA ASP A 14 -22.11 -16.18 -29.74
C ASP A 14 -21.89 -15.35 -28.48
N LEU A 15 -20.73 -15.62 -27.88
CA LEU A 15 -19.83 -14.69 -27.22
C LEU A 15 -20.37 -13.26 -27.08
N LEU A 16 -21.05 -13.02 -25.95
CA LEU A 16 -21.02 -11.73 -25.28
C LEU A 16 -19.55 -11.35 -25.09
N SER A 17 -19.05 -10.52 -26.00
CA SER A 17 -17.82 -9.74 -25.86
C SER A 17 -18.00 -8.78 -24.68
N MET A 18 -17.89 -9.32 -23.48
CA MET A 18 -17.64 -8.56 -22.27
C MET A 18 -16.25 -7.94 -22.41
N SER A 19 -16.21 -6.72 -22.94
CA SER A 19 -15.02 -5.87 -22.83
C SER A 19 -14.77 -5.63 -21.34
N LYS A 20 -13.95 -6.49 -20.73
CA LYS A 20 -13.35 -6.21 -19.42
C LYS A 20 -12.58 -4.92 -19.61
N GLN A 21 -13.16 -3.79 -19.16
CA GLN A 21 -12.44 -2.53 -19.08
C GLN A 21 -11.16 -2.80 -18.31
N ARG A 22 -10.03 -2.80 -19.03
CA ARG A 22 -8.72 -2.99 -18.43
C ARG A 22 -8.53 -1.84 -17.45
N LYS A 23 -8.30 -2.16 -16.17
CA LYS A 23 -7.96 -1.14 -15.17
C LYS A 23 -6.83 -0.28 -15.75
N PRO A 24 -7.00 1.05 -15.82
CA PRO A 24 -5.95 1.93 -16.33
C PRO A 24 -4.72 1.72 -15.45
N ARG A 25 -3.58 1.43 -16.07
CA ARG A 25 -2.30 1.19 -15.36
C ARG A 25 -1.67 2.48 -14.79
N GLY A 26 -2.41 3.59 -14.77
CA GLY A 26 -1.91 4.90 -14.39
C GLY A 26 -2.86 5.62 -13.44
N VAL A 27 -2.37 6.66 -12.77
CA VAL A 27 -3.13 7.47 -11.83
C VAL A 27 -3.69 8.71 -12.51
N SER A 28 -4.84 9.17 -12.01
CA SER A 28 -5.53 10.37 -12.48
C SER A 28 -5.82 11.27 -11.30
N ALA A 29 -5.92 12.58 -11.56
CA ALA A 29 -6.39 13.52 -10.55
C ALA A 29 -7.88 13.30 -10.26
N SER A 30 -8.29 13.48 -8.99
CA SER A 30 -9.71 13.51 -8.62
C SER A 30 -10.40 14.76 -9.21
N PRO A 31 -11.74 14.82 -9.24
CA PRO A 31 -12.45 16.03 -9.69
C PRO A 31 -12.06 17.29 -8.91
N GLU A 32 -11.86 17.15 -7.60
CA GLU A 32 -11.37 18.21 -6.70
C GLU A 32 -9.91 18.53 -6.96
N GLY A 33 -9.07 17.50 -7.14
CA GLY A 33 -7.67 17.63 -7.51
C GLY A 33 -7.47 18.37 -8.84
N LEU A 34 -8.36 18.16 -9.82
CA LEU A 34 -8.34 18.91 -11.08
C LEU A 34 -8.64 20.39 -10.90
N LYS A 35 -9.51 20.76 -9.96
CA LYS A 35 -9.76 22.17 -9.61
C LYS A 35 -8.49 22.76 -8.97
N LEU A 36 -7.94 22.09 -7.96
CA LEU A 36 -6.70 22.50 -7.30
C LEU A 36 -5.53 22.69 -8.28
N LEU A 37 -5.35 21.76 -9.23
CA LEU A 37 -4.33 21.87 -10.27
C LEU A 37 -4.52 23.10 -11.16
N LYS A 38 -5.77 23.38 -11.56
CA LYS A 38 -6.09 24.55 -12.39
C LYS A 38 -5.89 25.85 -11.63
N ASP A 39 -6.32 25.90 -10.38
CA ASP A 39 -6.21 27.09 -9.53
C ASP A 39 -4.74 27.38 -9.17
N ALA A 40 -3.97 26.34 -8.85
CA ALA A 40 -2.54 26.47 -8.59
C ALA A 40 -1.76 26.90 -9.85
N LYS A 41 -2.14 26.38 -11.03
CA LYS A 41 -1.54 26.83 -12.30
C LYS A 41 -1.92 28.27 -12.64
N ALA A 42 -3.17 28.68 -12.39
CA ALA A 42 -3.65 30.03 -12.65
C ALA A 42 -3.02 31.06 -11.70
N SER A 43 -2.81 30.66 -10.45
CA SER A 43 -2.14 31.47 -9.41
C SER A 43 -0.62 31.42 -9.51
N GLY A 44 -0.09 30.46 -10.28
CA GLY A 44 1.33 30.29 -10.53
C GLY A 44 1.89 31.43 -11.38
N ILE A 45 2.65 32.31 -10.74
CA ILE A 45 3.47 33.31 -11.41
C ILE A 45 4.86 32.69 -11.66
N TYR A 46 5.31 32.73 -12.91
CA TYR A 46 6.68 32.42 -13.31
C TYR A 46 7.43 33.72 -13.58
N ASP A 47 8.77 33.70 -13.49
CA ASP A 47 9.69 34.83 -13.57
C ASP A 47 9.21 35.96 -14.51
N GLU A 48 9.29 37.20 -14.01
CA GLU A 48 8.79 38.43 -14.64
C GLU A 48 7.26 38.61 -14.65
N GLY A 49 6.51 37.99 -13.74
CA GLY A 49 5.07 38.24 -13.61
C GLY A 49 4.21 37.55 -14.67
N LYS A 50 4.78 36.60 -15.43
CA LYS A 50 4.09 35.88 -16.50
C LYS A 50 3.40 34.62 -15.98
N SER A 51 2.24 34.28 -16.54
CA SER A 51 1.48 33.10 -16.15
C SER A 51 2.24 31.79 -16.42
N LEU A 52 2.17 30.84 -15.51
CA LEU A 52 2.77 29.52 -15.66
C LEU A 52 2.15 28.74 -16.83
N THR A 53 2.95 28.49 -17.88
CA THR A 53 2.56 27.67 -19.04
C THR A 53 2.80 26.18 -18.77
N PHE A 54 2.19 25.31 -19.58
CA PHE A 54 2.38 23.87 -19.45
C PHE A 54 3.82 23.43 -19.77
N ASP A 55 4.48 24.08 -20.75
CA ASP A 55 5.88 23.80 -21.09
C ASP A 55 6.82 24.13 -19.93
N ARG A 56 6.60 25.25 -19.24
CA ARG A 56 7.38 25.63 -18.05
C ARG A 56 7.10 24.75 -16.84
N LEU A 57 5.85 24.32 -16.70
CA LEU A 57 5.50 23.34 -15.66
C LEU A 57 6.17 21.98 -15.94
N ALA A 58 6.25 21.59 -17.21
CA ALA A 58 6.98 20.40 -17.67
C ALA A 58 8.47 20.45 -17.29
N GLU A 59 9.14 21.58 -17.54
CA GLU A 59 10.53 21.81 -17.11
C GLU A 59 10.69 21.70 -15.58
N ARG A 60 9.81 22.35 -14.81
CA ARG A 60 9.83 22.30 -13.33
C ARG A 60 9.55 20.90 -12.78
N ALA A 61 8.78 20.09 -13.49
CA ALA A 61 8.41 18.74 -13.09
C ALA A 61 9.42 17.70 -13.57
N ASN A 62 10.74 17.96 -13.41
CA ASN A 62 11.82 17.06 -13.85
C ASN A 62 11.79 16.72 -15.35
N GLU A 63 11.63 17.73 -16.21
CA GLU A 63 11.66 17.56 -17.68
C GLU A 63 10.62 16.57 -18.24
N ILE A 64 9.47 16.46 -17.60
CA ILE A 64 8.35 15.66 -18.12
C ILE A 64 7.82 16.32 -19.40
N SER A 65 7.44 15.52 -20.41
CA SER A 65 6.87 16.09 -21.64
C SER A 65 5.60 16.90 -21.35
N ASP A 66 5.47 18.07 -21.99
CA ASP A 66 4.26 18.91 -21.93
C ASP A 66 2.98 18.12 -22.29
N ARG A 67 3.10 17.14 -23.21
CA ARG A 67 2.01 16.23 -23.55
C ARG A 67 1.50 15.45 -22.34
N THR A 68 2.39 14.98 -21.46
CA THR A 68 2.03 14.29 -20.21
C THR A 68 1.38 15.25 -19.22
N VAL A 69 1.88 16.47 -19.09
CA VAL A 69 1.30 17.50 -18.24
C VAL A 69 -0.13 17.84 -18.69
N LYS A 70 -0.32 18.17 -19.98
CA LYS A 70 -1.64 18.44 -20.57
C LYS A 70 -2.58 17.24 -20.44
N ARG A 71 -2.06 16.02 -20.55
CA ARG A 71 -2.84 14.79 -20.36
C ARG A 71 -3.35 14.68 -18.93
N PHE A 72 -2.50 14.93 -17.95
CA PHE A 72 -2.86 14.88 -16.53
C PHE A 72 -3.89 15.96 -16.16
N PHE A 73 -3.72 17.20 -16.64
CA PHE A 73 -4.70 18.29 -16.47
C PHE A 73 -6.06 18.06 -17.15
N LYS A 74 -6.15 17.08 -18.07
CA LYS A 74 -7.40 16.63 -18.68
C LYS A 74 -8.05 15.47 -17.91
N GLY A 75 -7.54 15.14 -16.72
CA GLY A 75 -8.04 14.03 -15.90
C GLY A 75 -7.72 12.65 -16.48
N LYS A 76 -6.77 12.56 -17.42
CA LYS A 76 -6.41 11.27 -18.04
C LYS A 76 -5.31 10.57 -17.25
N PRO A 77 -5.33 9.22 -17.20
CA PRO A 77 -4.30 8.46 -16.49
C PRO A 77 -2.90 8.72 -17.05
N VAL A 78 -1.95 8.97 -16.14
CA VAL A 78 -0.50 9.06 -16.40
C VAL A 78 0.26 8.17 -15.42
N ASP A 79 1.57 8.04 -15.62
CA ASP A 79 2.44 7.31 -14.70
C ASP A 79 2.48 8.00 -13.31
N LEU A 80 2.63 7.22 -12.24
CA LEU A 80 2.58 7.72 -10.86
C LEU A 80 3.69 8.72 -10.56
N ASP A 81 4.92 8.43 -10.99
CA ASP A 81 6.06 9.33 -10.75
C ASP A 81 5.88 10.64 -11.52
N SER A 82 5.33 10.53 -12.74
CA SER A 82 4.99 11.71 -13.55
C SER A 82 3.91 12.57 -12.88
N ALA A 83 2.86 11.96 -12.32
CA ALA A 83 1.81 12.68 -11.62
C ALA A 83 2.34 13.39 -10.37
N ILE A 84 3.13 12.69 -9.54
CA ILE A 84 3.72 13.25 -8.32
C ILE A 84 4.63 14.43 -8.65
N ALA A 85 5.46 14.32 -9.69
CA ALA A 85 6.35 15.40 -10.12
C ALA A 85 5.57 16.65 -10.56
N ILE A 86 4.49 16.48 -11.35
CA ILE A 86 3.63 17.60 -11.77
C ILE A 86 2.96 18.28 -10.57
N ILE A 87 2.46 17.50 -9.61
CA ILE A 87 1.79 18.01 -8.41
C ILE A 87 2.76 18.79 -7.53
N LYS A 88 3.96 18.24 -7.31
CA LYS A 88 5.01 18.91 -6.51
C LYS A 88 5.51 20.18 -7.17
N ALA A 89 5.61 20.22 -8.50
CA ALA A 89 6.00 21.43 -9.24
C ALA A 89 5.00 22.60 -9.06
N LEU A 90 3.78 22.31 -8.57
CA LEU A 90 2.76 23.29 -8.20
C LEU A 90 2.64 23.52 -6.69
N ASN A 91 3.58 22.97 -5.89
CA ASN A 91 3.56 23.01 -4.42
C ASN A 91 2.28 22.43 -3.79
N LEU A 92 1.63 21.49 -4.47
CA LEU A 92 0.49 20.75 -3.95
C LEU A 92 0.94 19.43 -3.34
N LYS A 93 0.11 18.83 -2.48
CA LYS A 93 0.36 17.48 -1.96
C LYS A 93 -0.27 16.43 -2.88
N PRO A 94 0.40 15.29 -3.14
CA PRO A 94 -0.17 14.21 -3.94
C PRO A 94 -1.51 13.70 -3.41
N GLU A 95 -1.68 13.65 -2.09
CA GLU A 95 -2.90 13.19 -1.40
C GLU A 95 -4.13 14.05 -1.72
N ASP A 96 -3.95 15.35 -1.92
CA ASP A 96 -5.04 16.31 -2.17
C ASP A 96 -5.47 16.31 -3.64
N VAL A 97 -4.62 15.79 -4.54
CA VAL A 97 -4.83 15.87 -6.00
C VAL A 97 -5.14 14.53 -6.62
N LEU A 98 -4.48 13.46 -6.17
CA LEU A 98 -4.70 12.12 -6.66
C LEU A 98 -5.97 11.53 -6.04
N PHE A 99 -6.58 10.60 -6.76
CA PHE A 99 -7.73 9.83 -6.27
C PHE A 99 -7.47 9.25 -4.87
N SER A 100 -8.09 9.83 -3.84
CA SER A 100 -8.20 9.25 -2.51
C SER A 100 -9.45 8.37 -2.46
N GLU A 101 -9.47 7.38 -1.56
CA GLU A 101 -10.62 6.49 -1.34
C GLU A 101 -11.92 7.26 -0.98
N GLU A 102 -11.78 8.51 -0.53
CA GLU A 102 -12.87 9.47 -0.27
C GLU A 102 -13.60 9.92 -1.54
N SER A 103 -12.91 10.08 -2.67
CA SER A 103 -13.51 10.47 -3.96
C SER A 103 -14.46 9.40 -4.51
N LEU A 104 -14.26 8.12 -4.16
CA LEU A 104 -15.17 7.04 -4.52
C LEU A 104 -16.51 7.15 -3.77
N LEU A 105 -16.48 7.66 -2.54
CA LEU A 105 -17.70 7.92 -1.77
C LEU A 105 -18.43 9.12 -2.35
N SER A 106 -17.74 10.21 -2.67
CA SER A 106 -18.32 11.42 -3.26
C SER A 106 -18.95 11.18 -4.63
N GLU A 107 -18.24 10.51 -5.55
CA GLU A 107 -18.79 10.14 -6.88
C GLU A 107 -19.96 9.15 -6.75
N SER A 108 -19.92 8.25 -5.77
CA SER A 108 -21.04 7.34 -5.50
C SER A 108 -22.26 8.09 -4.95
N ILE A 109 -22.06 9.10 -4.09
CA ILE A 109 -23.12 9.97 -3.55
C ILE A 109 -23.72 10.85 -4.66
N GLU A 110 -22.90 11.43 -5.53
CA GLU A 110 -23.39 12.22 -6.68
C GLU A 110 -24.16 11.35 -7.69
N GLN A 111 -23.74 10.10 -7.92
CA GLN A 111 -24.47 9.15 -8.77
C GLN A 111 -25.80 8.70 -8.16
N ILE A 112 -25.91 8.64 -6.82
CA ILE A 112 -27.17 8.39 -6.09
C ILE A 112 -28.13 9.58 -6.26
N GLN A 113 -27.61 10.81 -6.17
CA GLN A 113 -28.44 12.03 -6.26
C GLN A 113 -28.84 12.39 -7.70
N ALA A 114 -28.02 12.05 -8.70
CA ALA A 114 -28.29 12.36 -10.11
C ALA A 114 -29.21 11.35 -10.82
N LYS A 115 -29.50 10.20 -10.20
CA LYS A 115 -30.41 9.17 -10.74
C LYS A 115 -31.58 8.92 -9.79
N ASP A 116 -32.41 9.94 -9.66
CA ASP A 116 -33.78 9.76 -9.18
C ASP A 116 -34.61 9.07 -10.28
N THR A 117 -34.30 7.80 -10.53
CA THR A 117 -35.09 6.89 -11.38
C THR A 117 -35.65 5.82 -10.47
N GLY A 118 -36.71 6.14 -9.73
CA GLY A 118 -37.88 5.32 -9.34
C GLY A 118 -37.76 3.84 -8.97
N ASP A 119 -36.58 3.24 -8.90
CA ASP A 119 -36.35 1.81 -8.75
C ASP A 119 -35.76 1.55 -7.35
N SER A 120 -36.62 1.81 -6.36
CA SER A 120 -36.37 1.75 -4.92
C SER A 120 -35.67 0.46 -4.48
N GLU A 121 -35.97 -0.66 -5.15
CA GLU A 121 -35.41 -1.97 -4.85
C GLU A 121 -33.92 -2.07 -5.22
N ARG A 122 -33.54 -1.50 -6.36
CA ARG A 122 -32.16 -1.49 -6.86
C ARG A 122 -31.27 -0.52 -6.07
N ALA A 123 -31.83 0.60 -5.63
CA ALA A 123 -31.19 1.51 -4.69
C ALA A 123 -30.98 0.83 -3.32
N GLY A 124 -31.96 0.05 -2.84
CA GLY A 124 -31.88 -0.70 -1.60
C GLY A 124 -30.78 -1.78 -1.60
N GLU A 125 -30.62 -2.51 -2.70
CA GLU A 125 -29.52 -3.49 -2.86
C GLU A 125 -28.14 -2.82 -2.85
N PHE A 126 -28.02 -1.66 -3.52
CA PHE A 126 -26.77 -0.92 -3.57
C PHE A 126 -26.38 -0.35 -2.20
N ILE A 127 -27.34 0.23 -1.46
CA ILE A 127 -27.14 0.71 -0.09
C ILE A 127 -26.67 -0.42 0.83
N LYS A 128 -27.33 -1.59 0.78
CA LYS A 128 -26.88 -2.78 1.54
C LYS A 128 -25.45 -3.21 1.17
N GLY A 129 -25.08 -3.10 -0.10
CA GLY A 129 -23.73 -3.37 -0.59
C GLY A 129 -22.69 -2.43 0.04
N ILE A 130 -23.00 -1.13 0.09
CA ILE A 130 -22.15 -0.12 0.72
C ILE A 130 -22.04 -0.36 2.22
N GLU A 131 -23.15 -0.55 2.93
CA GLU A 131 -23.16 -0.82 4.37
C GLU A 131 -22.33 -2.06 4.72
N THR A 132 -22.45 -3.12 3.91
CA THR A 132 -21.64 -4.33 4.08
C THR A 132 -20.15 -4.05 3.84
N GLY A 133 -19.83 -3.24 2.83
CA GLY A 133 -18.45 -2.81 2.54
C GLY A 133 -17.86 -1.98 3.67
N LEU A 134 -18.63 -1.04 4.21
CA LEU A 134 -18.23 -0.12 5.27
C LEU A 134 -18.02 -0.86 6.58
N SER A 135 -18.93 -1.77 6.95
CA SER A 135 -18.76 -2.64 8.12
C SER A 135 -17.52 -3.53 8.01
N LYS A 136 -17.23 -4.08 6.82
CA LYS A 136 -15.99 -4.85 6.59
C LYS A 136 -14.74 -3.97 6.71
N PHE A 137 -14.81 -2.72 6.24
CA PHE A 137 -13.71 -1.77 6.31
C PHE A 137 -13.41 -1.36 7.77
N GLU A 138 -14.43 -1.04 8.55
CA GLU A 138 -14.30 -0.70 9.97
C GLU A 138 -13.68 -1.85 10.76
N LYS A 139 -14.17 -3.07 10.57
CA LYS A 139 -13.58 -4.27 11.20
C LYS A 139 -12.11 -4.46 10.86
N ARG A 140 -11.71 -4.21 9.60
CA ARG A 140 -10.31 -4.29 9.18
C ARG A 140 -9.45 -3.19 9.81
N LYS A 141 -10.00 -1.99 9.94
CA LYS A 141 -9.30 -0.86 10.59
C LYS A 141 -9.05 -1.15 12.06
N GLU A 142 -10.05 -1.67 12.76
CA GLU A 142 -9.96 -2.05 14.17
C GLU A 142 -8.96 -3.20 14.38
N ALA A 143 -9.04 -4.26 13.57
CA ALA A 143 -8.11 -5.38 13.66
C ALA A 143 -6.65 -4.97 13.38
N SER A 144 -6.43 -4.06 12.41
CA SER A 144 -5.10 -3.52 12.15
C SER A 144 -4.58 -2.67 13.31
N LEU A 145 -5.45 -1.95 14.02
CA LEU A 145 -5.09 -1.19 15.21
C LEU A 145 -4.72 -2.13 16.36
N GLU A 146 -5.48 -3.21 16.54
CA GLU A 146 -5.20 -4.24 17.55
C GLU A 146 -3.83 -4.89 17.30
N ALA A 147 -3.51 -5.25 16.05
CA ALA A 147 -2.21 -5.81 15.70
C ALA A 147 -1.05 -4.85 16.00
N MET A 148 -1.28 -3.54 15.79
CA MET A 148 -0.30 -2.50 16.07
C MET A 148 -0.08 -2.29 17.58
N GLU A 149 -1.14 -2.21 18.37
CA GLU A 149 -1.06 -2.08 19.82
C GLU A 149 -0.46 -3.34 20.47
N TRP A 150 -0.80 -4.52 19.95
CA TRP A 150 -0.15 -5.76 20.37
C TRP A 150 1.35 -5.74 20.10
N LEU A 151 1.80 -5.29 18.91
CA LEU A 151 3.22 -5.18 18.59
C LEU A 151 3.91 -4.24 19.59
N LYS A 152 3.31 -3.07 19.86
CA LYS A 152 3.84 -2.07 20.80
C LYS A 152 3.99 -2.64 22.21
N ALA A 153 2.99 -3.34 22.72
CA ALA A 153 3.00 -3.94 24.05
C ALA A 153 4.03 -5.09 24.17
N ASN A 154 4.23 -5.86 23.10
CA ASN A 154 5.03 -7.09 23.13
C ASN A 154 6.45 -6.93 22.56
N GLN A 155 6.84 -5.72 22.13
CA GLN A 155 8.13 -5.45 21.47
C GLN A 155 9.35 -6.04 22.20
N LYS A 156 9.39 -5.94 23.53
CA LYS A 156 10.51 -6.45 24.34
C LYS A 156 10.59 -7.98 24.29
N ALA A 157 9.49 -8.66 24.61
CA ALA A 157 9.42 -10.11 24.62
C ALA A 157 9.66 -10.69 23.21
N LEU A 158 8.98 -10.15 22.21
CA LEU A 158 9.14 -10.55 20.79
C LEU A 158 10.58 -10.43 20.33
N SER A 159 11.25 -9.31 20.66
CA SER A 159 12.64 -9.11 20.26
C SER A 159 13.62 -10.10 20.90
N GLN A 160 13.33 -10.54 22.12
CA GLN A 160 14.17 -11.48 22.86
C GLN A 160 13.98 -12.91 22.33
N GLU A 161 12.72 -13.34 22.21
CA GLU A 161 12.38 -14.68 21.71
C GLU A 161 12.85 -14.87 20.26
N ALA A 162 12.74 -13.83 19.42
CA ALA A 162 13.21 -13.88 18.04
C ALA A 162 14.74 -13.94 17.94
N ALA A 163 15.44 -13.18 18.78
CA ALA A 163 16.90 -13.22 18.84
C ALA A 163 17.40 -14.59 19.30
N GLU A 164 16.79 -15.15 20.34
CA GLU A 164 17.09 -16.48 20.85
C GLU A 164 16.83 -17.56 19.79
N ALA A 165 15.67 -17.54 19.13
CA ALA A 165 15.32 -18.51 18.09
C ALA A 165 16.28 -18.48 16.90
N ALA A 166 16.66 -17.28 16.45
CA ALA A 166 17.58 -17.11 15.33
C ALA A 166 19.01 -17.55 15.67
N LEU A 167 19.53 -17.15 16.84
CA LEU A 167 20.86 -17.57 17.30
C LEU A 167 20.91 -19.09 17.50
N ARG A 168 19.89 -19.67 18.15
CA ARG A 168 19.78 -21.11 18.34
C ARG A 168 19.82 -21.85 17.00
N LYS A 169 19.04 -21.42 16.01
CA LYS A 169 19.02 -22.02 14.66
C LYS A 169 20.40 -21.96 13.98
N HIS A 170 21.10 -20.84 14.12
CA HIS A 170 22.43 -20.63 13.49
C HIS A 170 23.53 -21.45 14.18
N TYR A 171 23.48 -21.58 15.51
CA TYR A 171 24.47 -22.34 16.28
C TYR A 171 24.22 -23.86 16.27
N GLU A 172 22.97 -24.33 16.29
CA GLU A 172 22.66 -25.76 16.16
C GLU A 172 23.12 -26.34 14.81
N GLN A 173 23.25 -25.50 13.77
CA GLN A 173 23.82 -25.88 12.48
C GLN A 173 25.36 -26.03 12.52
N ASN A 174 26.01 -25.53 13.57
CA ASN A 174 27.46 -25.61 13.79
C ASN A 174 27.77 -26.60 14.92
N GLN A 175 28.02 -27.87 14.58
CA GLN A 175 28.24 -28.99 15.52
C GLN A 175 29.38 -28.80 16.55
N ASN A 176 30.23 -27.78 16.41
CA ASN A 176 31.38 -27.53 17.28
C ASN A 176 31.07 -26.65 18.51
N ASN A 177 29.83 -26.16 18.69
CA ASN A 177 29.54 -25.05 19.60
C ASN A 177 28.42 -25.34 20.63
N VAL A 178 28.39 -26.58 21.15
CA VAL A 178 27.30 -27.12 21.97
C VAL A 178 27.17 -26.50 23.38
N ASP A 179 28.18 -25.75 23.86
CA ASP A 179 28.25 -25.28 25.27
C ASP A 179 28.46 -23.77 25.48
N THR A 180 28.30 -22.93 24.45
CA THR A 180 28.54 -21.49 24.62
C THR A 180 27.33 -20.81 25.29
N ASP A 181 27.57 -20.08 26.38
CA ASP A 181 26.58 -19.19 26.99
C ASP A 181 26.35 -17.97 26.08
N TYR A 182 25.29 -18.01 25.28
CA TYR A 182 24.92 -16.93 24.35
C TYR A 182 24.04 -15.85 25.01
N SER A 183 23.87 -15.84 26.34
CA SER A 183 22.99 -14.88 27.02
C SER A 183 23.32 -13.41 26.71
N GLY A 184 24.62 -13.07 26.65
CA GLY A 184 25.09 -11.74 26.27
C GLY A 184 24.78 -11.39 24.80
N ASP A 185 24.90 -12.36 23.89
CA ASP A 185 24.59 -12.18 22.48
C ASP A 185 23.09 -11.98 22.25
N ILE A 186 22.24 -12.73 22.97
CA ILE A 186 20.78 -12.57 22.94
C ILE A 186 20.40 -11.17 23.40
N GLU A 187 21.01 -10.63 24.46
CA GLU A 187 20.68 -9.29 24.94
C GLU A 187 21.05 -8.21 23.90
N VAL A 188 22.25 -8.28 23.33
CA VAL A 188 22.69 -7.32 22.30
C VAL A 188 21.81 -7.45 21.06
N PHE A 189 21.59 -8.66 20.57
CA PHE A 189 20.84 -8.88 19.34
C PHE A 189 19.36 -8.54 19.50
N SER A 190 18.75 -8.83 20.64
CA SER A 190 17.36 -8.43 20.94
C SER A 190 17.17 -6.91 20.91
N LYS A 191 18.16 -6.12 21.36
CA LYS A 191 18.12 -4.65 21.26
C LYS A 191 18.11 -4.19 19.80
N GLU A 192 18.80 -4.90 18.93
CA GLU A 192 18.82 -4.61 17.49
C GLU A 192 17.49 -4.98 16.83
N ILE A 193 16.98 -6.19 17.06
CA ILE A 193 15.65 -6.62 16.58
C ILE A 193 14.56 -5.65 17.04
N ARG A 194 14.64 -5.14 18.28
CA ARG A 194 13.68 -4.16 18.78
C ARG A 194 13.68 -2.87 17.96
N LYS A 195 14.81 -2.44 17.39
CA LYS A 195 14.85 -1.27 16.50
C LYS A 195 14.07 -1.51 15.21
N TYR A 196 14.15 -2.72 14.64
CA TYR A 196 13.31 -3.11 13.49
C TYR A 196 11.82 -3.09 13.86
N LEU A 197 11.43 -3.66 15.01
CA LEU A 197 10.03 -3.66 15.43
C LEU A 197 9.49 -2.25 15.72
N LYS A 198 10.33 -1.35 16.26
CA LYS A 198 9.98 0.06 16.41
C LYS A 198 9.75 0.74 15.08
N LEU A 199 10.61 0.47 14.09
CA LEU A 199 10.42 1.00 12.74
C LEU A 199 9.10 0.51 12.13
N ILE A 200 8.80 -0.79 12.26
CA ILE A 200 7.51 -1.34 11.82
C ILE A 200 6.35 -0.62 12.49
N TYR A 201 6.40 -0.45 13.81
CA TYR A 201 5.39 0.29 14.55
C TYR A 201 5.19 1.71 14.00
N PHE A 202 6.27 2.48 13.81
CA PHE A 202 6.17 3.85 13.26
C PHE A 202 5.61 3.88 11.83
N CYS A 203 5.93 2.90 11.00
CA CYS A 203 5.39 2.81 9.65
C CYS A 203 3.89 2.49 9.63
N LEU A 204 3.42 1.66 10.56
CA LEU A 204 2.00 1.37 10.73
C LEU A 204 1.24 2.57 11.28
N ASP A 205 1.82 3.28 12.25
CA ASP A 205 1.24 4.45 12.91
C ASP A 205 1.08 5.64 11.95
N VAL A 206 2.15 5.98 11.22
CA VAL A 206 2.16 7.07 10.24
C VAL A 206 1.56 6.65 8.89
N ARG A 207 1.25 5.37 8.71
CA ARG A 207 0.76 4.76 7.46
C ARG A 207 1.65 5.07 6.24
N SER A 208 2.95 5.18 6.46
CA SER A 208 3.92 5.57 5.44
C SER A 208 5.06 4.56 5.34
N TRP A 209 5.19 3.94 4.16
CA TRP A 209 6.27 3.03 3.81
C TRP A 209 7.60 3.75 3.62
N ASP A 210 7.56 5.04 3.24
CA ASP A 210 8.75 5.87 3.02
C ASP A 210 9.62 6.02 4.27
N LEU A 211 9.04 5.80 5.45
CA LEU A 211 9.80 5.78 6.71
C LEU A 211 10.71 4.54 6.78
N MET A 212 10.27 3.38 6.29
CA MET A 212 11.15 2.23 6.17
C MET A 212 12.27 2.54 5.21
N ASP A 213 11.95 3.00 4.01
CA ASP A 213 12.94 3.26 2.96
C ASP A 213 13.98 4.28 3.37
N ARG A 214 13.57 5.36 4.05
CA ARG A 214 14.50 6.35 4.60
C ARG A 214 15.36 5.78 5.70
N ALA A 215 14.77 5.09 6.69
CA ALA A 215 15.53 4.44 7.75
C ALA A 215 16.52 3.41 7.19
N ILE A 216 16.16 2.78 6.07
CA ILE A 216 16.99 1.82 5.37
C ILE A 216 18.15 2.49 4.62
N LYS A 217 17.87 3.52 3.80
CA LYS A 217 18.88 4.27 3.05
C LYS A 217 19.87 5.02 3.93
N GLU A 218 19.40 5.55 5.05
CA GLU A 218 20.22 6.32 5.99
C GLU A 218 21.02 5.42 6.96
N LEU A 219 21.02 4.09 6.76
CA LEU A 219 21.70 3.10 7.61
C LEU A 219 21.35 3.23 9.11
N LYS A 220 20.17 3.77 9.43
CA LYS A 220 19.72 3.99 10.82
C LYS A 220 19.38 2.68 11.54
N ILE A 221 19.34 1.57 10.81
CA ILE A 221 19.08 0.25 11.37
C ILE A 221 20.40 -0.53 11.43
N PRO A 222 20.82 -0.99 12.63
CA PRO A 222 22.08 -1.69 12.79
C PRO A 222 22.05 -3.04 12.08
N VAL A 223 23.15 -3.33 11.39
CA VAL A 223 23.44 -4.61 10.77
C VAL A 223 24.84 -5.00 11.22
N ASN A 224 24.96 -5.33 12.50
CA ASN A 224 26.24 -5.56 13.16
C ASN A 224 26.64 -7.05 13.15
N ARG A 225 25.76 -7.91 12.64
CA ARG A 225 25.88 -9.36 12.63
C ARG A 225 25.54 -9.91 11.24
N ASP A 226 25.66 -11.22 11.09
CA ASP A 226 25.22 -11.95 9.90
C ASP A 226 23.78 -11.56 9.50
N LEU A 227 23.59 -11.17 8.24
CA LEU A 227 22.30 -10.77 7.67
C LEU A 227 21.23 -11.86 7.86
N GLN A 228 21.66 -13.13 7.80
CA GLN A 228 20.75 -14.26 7.93
C GLN A 228 20.11 -14.34 9.32
N LEU A 229 20.82 -13.90 10.37
CA LEU A 229 20.26 -13.85 11.73
C LEU A 229 19.06 -12.90 11.81
N TYR A 230 19.15 -11.73 11.17
CA TYR A 230 18.03 -10.78 11.16
C TYR A 230 16.84 -11.31 10.36
N VAL A 231 17.11 -11.95 9.22
CA VAL A 231 16.07 -12.60 8.41
C VAL A 231 15.36 -13.68 9.23
N ASP A 232 16.11 -14.55 9.89
CA ASP A 232 15.56 -15.64 10.69
C ASP A 232 14.74 -15.12 11.89
N ALA A 233 15.21 -14.06 12.55
CA ALA A 233 14.49 -13.44 13.66
C ALA A 233 13.15 -12.82 13.19
N LEU A 234 13.16 -12.09 12.07
CA LEU A 234 11.93 -11.49 11.53
C LEU A 234 10.97 -12.55 10.98
N ASP A 235 11.48 -13.62 10.39
CA ASP A 235 10.69 -14.73 9.90
C ASP A 235 10.06 -15.52 11.05
N PHE A 236 10.78 -15.70 12.16
CA PHE A 236 10.23 -16.25 13.41
C PHE A 236 9.04 -15.41 13.92
N ILE A 237 9.19 -14.08 13.99
CA ILE A 237 8.11 -13.20 14.42
C ILE A 237 6.90 -13.33 13.51
N LYS A 238 7.11 -13.33 12.18
CA LYS A 238 6.04 -13.48 11.20
C LYS A 238 5.31 -14.81 11.36
N ASN A 239 6.03 -15.93 11.28
CA ASN A 239 5.44 -17.26 11.15
C ASN A 239 5.02 -17.88 12.49
N GLN A 240 5.69 -17.53 13.59
CA GLN A 240 5.45 -18.16 14.89
C GLN A 240 4.80 -17.23 15.92
N LYS A 241 4.75 -15.93 15.68
CA LYS A 241 4.08 -14.98 16.60
C LYS A 241 2.86 -14.36 15.95
N VAL A 242 3.04 -13.72 14.81
CA VAL A 242 1.96 -13.02 14.11
C VAL A 242 0.92 -14.00 13.55
N SER A 243 1.36 -15.05 12.83
CA SER A 243 0.43 -16.04 12.25
C SER A 243 -0.36 -16.86 13.26
N ILE A 244 0.14 -17.02 14.49
CA ILE A 244 -0.59 -17.71 15.57
C ILE A 244 -1.63 -16.77 16.21
N ARG A 245 -1.31 -15.48 16.30
CA ARG A 245 -2.12 -14.51 17.04
C ARG A 245 -3.27 -13.93 16.24
N PHE A 246 -3.09 -13.73 14.93
CA PHE A 246 -4.02 -12.97 14.09
C PHE A 246 -4.40 -13.74 12.85
N ALA A 247 -5.63 -13.53 12.37
CA ALA A 247 -6.00 -13.99 11.04
C ALA A 247 -5.21 -13.22 9.96
N PRO A 248 -4.99 -13.80 8.76
CA PRO A 248 -4.18 -13.18 7.71
C PRO A 248 -4.62 -11.76 7.30
N GLU A 249 -5.93 -11.50 7.32
CA GLU A 249 -6.50 -10.20 6.98
C GLU A 249 -6.28 -9.14 8.09
N GLU A 250 -6.24 -9.57 9.35
CA GLU A 250 -6.08 -8.70 10.53
C GLU A 250 -4.64 -8.22 10.67
N ALA A 251 -3.68 -9.14 10.47
CA ALA A 251 -2.25 -8.81 10.49
C ALA A 251 -1.67 -8.46 9.12
N LYS A 252 -2.51 -8.17 8.12
CA LYS A 252 -2.07 -7.93 6.74
C LYS A 252 -0.95 -6.89 6.63
N TYR A 253 -1.14 -5.72 7.21
CA TYR A 253 -0.15 -4.62 7.13
C TYR A 253 1.13 -4.92 7.91
N LEU A 254 1.01 -5.51 9.10
CA LEU A 254 2.15 -5.98 9.90
C LEU A 254 2.97 -7.04 9.14
N THR A 255 2.28 -7.98 8.49
CA THR A 255 2.90 -9.04 7.70
C THR A 255 3.60 -8.48 6.47
N LEU A 256 3.00 -7.49 5.79
CA LEU A 256 3.65 -6.78 4.68
C LEU A 256 4.93 -6.08 5.13
N CYS A 257 4.92 -5.43 6.30
CA CYS A 257 6.10 -4.78 6.88
C CYS A 257 7.24 -5.78 7.15
N LEU A 258 6.91 -6.91 7.76
CA LEU A 258 7.88 -7.97 8.04
C LEU A 258 8.44 -8.57 6.73
N ASN A 259 7.58 -8.86 5.76
CA ASN A 259 8.01 -9.38 4.45
C ASN A 259 8.93 -8.39 3.71
N TYR A 260 8.62 -7.10 3.80
CA TYR A 260 9.44 -6.06 3.20
C TYR A 260 10.86 -6.06 3.79
N LEU A 261 10.96 -6.06 5.12
CA LEU A 261 12.24 -6.09 5.83
C LEU A 261 13.04 -7.36 5.56
N ILE A 262 12.37 -8.54 5.60
CA ILE A 262 12.99 -9.84 5.28
C ILE A 262 13.59 -9.81 3.87
N LYS A 263 12.91 -9.20 2.89
CA LYS A 263 13.39 -9.13 1.51
C LYS A 263 14.54 -8.15 1.34
N ILE A 264 14.53 -7.02 2.04
CA ILE A 264 15.49 -5.93 1.78
C ILE A 264 16.79 -6.07 2.56
N ILE A 265 16.77 -6.68 3.75
CA ILE A 265 17.97 -6.85 4.58
C ILE A 265 19.11 -7.58 3.83
N PRO A 266 18.87 -8.70 3.12
CA PRO A 266 19.91 -9.40 2.37
C PRO A 266 20.53 -8.59 1.22
N ILE A 267 19.81 -7.59 0.71
CA ILE A 267 20.21 -6.81 -0.48
C ILE A 267 21.10 -5.61 -0.09
N ARG A 268 21.26 -5.32 1.20
CA ARG A 268 21.97 -4.14 1.71
C ARG A 268 23.51 -4.20 1.64
N CYS A 269 24.09 -5.11 0.87
CA CYS A 269 25.54 -5.19 0.65
C CYS A 269 25.99 -4.26 -0.49
#